data_AF-A0A7S4ML95-F1
#
_entry.id   AF-A0A7S4ML95-F1
#
_cell.length_a   1.000
_cell.length_b   1.000
_cell.length_c   1.000
_cell.angle_alpha   90.00
_cell.angle_beta   90.00
_cell.angle_gamma   90.00
#
_symmetry.space_group_name_H-M   'P 1'
#
loop_
_entity.id
_entity.type
_entity.pdbx_description
1 polymer ?
#
loop_
_entity_poly.entity_id
_entity_poly.type
_entity_poly.pdbx_seq_one_letter_code
_entity_poly.pdbx_strand_id
1 'polypeptide(L)'
;ETALQLYNENVSALKIPLDIQNARNARRKDGSPLEYGLEHHVNGFESLLNSGYPNASQLKNEEWIKKCTQHRDLLLEWLEDFKSRFQEYSEAQATIQRCEELFKRYTSLVSVVKIPLDIQRARNARKAQGSCLEYGLDSHLKSMHAHLDKGIPGDKRFPERDNEWLTKALNNKELLINWLEDFRSNFEAYPEAAESIKECEDALSKSQRIVDPIRVPLMIQNARNERNATMLPYGLDFMLKNFSSALDKGLPNNPRFP
;
A
#
# COMPACT_ATOMS: atom_id res chain seq x y z
N GLU A 1 -0.10 -70.05 -16.88
CA GLU A 1 -0.94 -68.83 -16.78
C GLU A 1 -0.94 -68.26 -15.36
N THR A 2 -1.30 -69.03 -14.33
CA THR A 2 -1.31 -68.58 -12.92
C THR A 2 0.01 -67.98 -12.42
N ALA A 3 1.14 -68.58 -12.77
CA ALA A 3 2.47 -68.04 -12.41
C ALA A 3 2.79 -66.70 -13.10
N LEU A 4 2.30 -66.51 -14.33
CA LEU A 4 2.48 -65.26 -15.08
C LEU A 4 1.61 -64.14 -14.49
N GLN A 5 0.40 -64.49 -14.05
CA GLN A 5 -0.52 -63.59 -13.37
C GLN A 5 0.03 -63.15 -12.01
N LEU A 6 0.52 -64.08 -11.19
CA LEU A 6 1.20 -63.79 -9.92
C LEU A 6 2.47 -62.94 -10.11
N TYR A 7 3.25 -63.20 -11.16
CA TYR A 7 4.42 -62.38 -11.49
C TYR A 7 4.00 -60.95 -11.86
N ASN A 8 3.00 -60.79 -12.73
CA ASN A 8 2.52 -59.47 -13.14
C ASN A 8 1.90 -58.70 -11.97
N GLU A 9 1.15 -59.35 -11.09
CA GLU A 9 0.59 -58.73 -9.87
C GLU A 9 1.70 -58.27 -8.92
N ASN A 10 2.68 -59.12 -8.61
CA ASN A 10 3.77 -58.78 -7.69
C ASN A 10 4.75 -57.74 -8.26
N VAL A 11 5.11 -57.85 -9.54
CA VAL A 11 6.02 -56.90 -10.18
C VAL A 11 5.36 -55.54 -10.37
N SER A 12 4.08 -55.51 -10.77
CA SER A 12 3.34 -54.24 -10.90
C SER A 12 3.14 -53.57 -9.54
N ALA A 13 2.89 -54.35 -8.48
CA ALA A 13 2.77 -53.83 -7.11
C ALA A 13 4.07 -53.22 -6.58
N LEU A 14 5.24 -53.70 -7.02
CA LEU A 14 6.55 -53.15 -6.60
C LEU A 14 7.05 -52.03 -7.51
N LYS A 15 6.60 -51.98 -8.77
CA LYS A 15 7.05 -51.00 -9.75
C LYS A 15 6.66 -49.58 -9.35
N ILE A 16 5.40 -49.36 -8.97
CA ILE A 16 4.91 -48.02 -8.62
C ILE A 16 5.65 -47.43 -7.41
N PRO A 17 5.80 -48.14 -6.27
CA PRO A 17 6.61 -47.65 -5.15
C PRO A 17 8.06 -47.34 -5.54
N LEU A 18 8.67 -48.17 -6.38
CA LEU A 18 10.04 -47.96 -6.85
C LEU A 18 10.15 -46.72 -7.76
N ASP A 19 9.20 -46.52 -8.68
CA ASP A 19 9.16 -45.36 -9.56
C ASP A 19 8.94 -44.06 -8.77
N ILE A 20 8.09 -44.09 -7.74
CA ILE A 20 7.91 -42.98 -6.79
C ILE A 20 9.21 -42.68 -6.05
N GLN A 21 9.87 -43.70 -5.51
CA GLN A 21 11.13 -43.54 -4.80
C GLN A 21 12.24 -43.01 -5.71
N ASN A 22 12.29 -43.47 -6.96
CA ASN A 22 13.22 -42.96 -7.97
C ASN A 22 12.93 -41.50 -8.30
N ALA A 23 11.66 -41.12 -8.47
CA ALA A 23 11.27 -39.74 -8.72
C ALA A 23 11.63 -38.80 -7.56
N ARG A 24 11.49 -39.25 -6.30
CA ARG A 24 11.91 -38.50 -5.11
C ARG A 24 13.41 -38.19 -5.09
N ASN A 25 14.21 -39.12 -5.59
CA ASN A 25 15.68 -39.06 -5.59
C ASN A 25 16.27 -38.56 -6.93
N ALA A 26 15.44 -38.41 -7.97
CA ALA A 26 15.89 -38.10 -9.32
C ALA A 26 16.57 -36.73 -9.35
N ARG A 27 17.77 -36.69 -9.92
CA ARG A 27 18.47 -35.44 -10.25
C ARG A 27 18.21 -35.13 -11.72
N ARG A 28 17.88 -33.89 -12.07
CA ARG A 28 17.84 -33.50 -13.49
C ARG A 28 19.30 -33.36 -13.97
N LYS A 29 19.57 -33.74 -15.22
CA LYS A 29 20.91 -33.65 -15.85
C LYS A 29 21.42 -32.20 -15.90
N ASP A 30 22.74 -32.06 -16.02
CA ASP A 30 23.47 -30.80 -16.16
C ASP A 30 22.78 -29.81 -17.11
N GLY A 31 22.54 -28.59 -16.61
CA GLY A 31 21.85 -27.51 -17.31
C GLY A 31 20.40 -27.27 -16.85
N SER A 32 19.83 -28.17 -16.05
CA SER A 32 18.59 -27.91 -15.33
C SER A 32 18.85 -27.00 -14.12
N PRO A 33 18.01 -25.98 -13.84
CA PRO A 33 18.10 -25.19 -12.60
C PRO A 33 17.85 -26.02 -11.31
N LEU A 34 17.52 -27.30 -11.46
CA LEU A 34 17.14 -28.24 -10.40
C LEU A 34 18.13 -29.41 -10.33
N GLU A 35 19.26 -29.20 -9.65
CA GLU A 35 20.38 -30.15 -9.52
C GLU A 35 20.07 -31.35 -8.60
N TYR A 36 19.10 -31.22 -7.70
CA TYR A 36 18.78 -32.21 -6.66
C TYR A 36 17.33 -32.70 -6.75
N GLY A 37 17.05 -33.87 -6.14
CA GLY A 37 15.70 -34.47 -6.14
C GLY A 37 14.73 -33.84 -5.15
N LEU A 38 13.43 -34.13 -5.32
CA LEU A 38 12.33 -33.60 -4.50
C LEU A 38 12.61 -33.69 -2.99
N GLU A 39 13.13 -34.83 -2.51
CA GLU A 39 13.40 -35.03 -1.08
C GLU A 39 14.46 -34.04 -0.53
N HIS A 40 15.47 -33.69 -1.35
CA HIS A 40 16.46 -32.69 -0.97
C HIS A 40 15.83 -31.31 -0.81
N HIS A 41 14.97 -30.91 -1.74
CA HIS A 41 14.29 -29.61 -1.70
C HIS A 41 13.28 -29.52 -0.55
N VAL A 42 12.53 -30.60 -0.27
CA VAL A 42 11.65 -30.71 0.90
C VAL A 42 12.44 -30.51 2.18
N ASN A 43 13.53 -31.25 2.38
CA ASN A 43 14.34 -31.18 3.60
C ASN A 43 15.04 -29.81 3.74
N GLY A 44 15.55 -29.25 2.63
CA GLY A 44 16.17 -27.92 2.64
C GLY A 44 15.17 -26.82 2.99
N PHE A 45 13.96 -26.86 2.42
CA PHE A 45 12.92 -25.89 2.72
C PHE A 45 12.42 -26.03 4.15
N GLU A 46 12.19 -27.26 4.62
CA GLU A 46 11.82 -27.54 6.00
C GLU A 46 12.88 -27.04 6.99
N SER A 47 14.16 -27.29 6.72
CA SER A 47 15.27 -26.79 7.53
C SER A 47 15.29 -25.26 7.61
N LEU A 48 15.06 -24.58 6.48
CA LEU A 48 15.00 -23.12 6.40
C LEU A 48 13.80 -22.53 7.17
N LEU A 49 12.64 -23.20 7.13
CA LEU A 49 11.47 -22.79 7.91
C LEU A 49 11.69 -23.06 9.41
N ASN A 50 12.34 -24.17 9.75
CA ASN A 50 12.64 -24.56 11.13
C ASN A 50 13.75 -23.70 11.77
N SER A 51 14.68 -23.13 10.99
CA SER A 51 15.67 -22.19 11.52
C SER A 51 15.03 -20.91 12.06
N GLY A 52 13.77 -20.67 11.71
CA GLY A 52 12.99 -19.54 12.16
C GLY A 52 13.35 -18.24 11.44
N TYR A 53 12.54 -17.23 11.70
CA TYR A 53 12.74 -15.88 11.21
C TYR A 53 13.92 -15.22 11.97
N PRO A 54 14.95 -14.72 11.27
CA PRO A 54 16.18 -14.26 11.93
C PRO A 54 16.02 -13.03 12.83
N ASN A 55 14.94 -12.24 12.65
CA ASN A 55 14.61 -11.03 13.43
C ASN A 55 15.80 -10.13 13.77
N ALA A 56 16.73 -9.95 12.82
CA ALA A 56 18.03 -9.33 13.08
C ALA A 56 18.13 -7.92 12.50
N SER A 57 17.80 -7.77 11.22
CA SER A 57 17.78 -6.48 10.52
C SER A 57 16.86 -6.58 9.31
N GLN A 58 16.31 -5.44 8.85
CA GLN A 58 15.44 -5.41 7.67
C GLN A 58 16.08 -6.13 6.46
N LEU A 59 17.36 -5.87 6.20
CA LEU A 59 18.09 -6.54 5.11
C LEU A 59 18.12 -8.07 5.27
N LYS A 60 18.45 -8.57 6.46
CA LYS A 60 18.49 -10.02 6.73
C LYS A 60 17.10 -10.65 6.63
N ASN A 61 16.07 -9.90 7.00
CA ASN A 61 14.67 -10.34 6.93
C ASN A 61 14.22 -10.45 5.47
N GLU A 62 14.58 -9.47 4.63
CA GLU A 62 14.33 -9.50 3.19
C GLU A 62 15.09 -10.62 2.48
N GLU A 63 16.36 -10.84 2.83
CA GLU A 63 17.15 -11.97 2.33
C GLU A 63 16.54 -13.32 2.71
N TRP A 64 16.07 -13.45 3.94
CA TRP A 64 15.39 -14.66 4.40
C TRP A 64 14.09 -14.90 3.64
N ILE A 65 13.23 -13.89 3.47
CA ILE A 65 12.01 -13.99 2.64
C ILE A 65 12.37 -14.43 1.22
N LYS A 66 13.38 -13.80 0.62
CA LYS A 66 13.83 -14.12 -0.75
C LYS A 66 14.26 -15.59 -0.86
N LYS A 67 15.08 -16.08 0.08
CA LYS A 67 15.50 -17.49 0.12
C LYS A 67 14.30 -18.43 0.27
N CYS A 68 13.38 -18.13 1.20
CA CYS A 68 12.18 -18.93 1.39
C CYS A 68 11.32 -18.98 0.12
N THR A 69 11.14 -17.85 -0.57
CA THR A 69 10.40 -17.79 -1.85
C THR A 69 11.08 -18.61 -2.93
N GLN A 70 12.40 -18.53 -3.07
CA GLN A 70 13.16 -19.34 -4.04
C GLN A 70 12.97 -20.84 -3.77
N HIS A 71 13.12 -21.29 -2.52
CA HIS A 71 12.88 -22.69 -2.17
C HIS A 71 11.43 -23.12 -2.40
N ARG A 72 10.46 -22.24 -2.09
CA ARG A 72 9.04 -22.48 -2.32
C ARG A 72 8.74 -22.69 -3.80
N ASP A 73 9.25 -21.81 -4.68
CA ASP A 73 8.97 -21.86 -6.11
C ASP A 73 9.58 -23.12 -6.76
N LEU A 74 10.82 -23.47 -6.38
CA LEU A 74 11.46 -24.70 -6.84
C LEU A 74 10.71 -25.95 -6.36
N LEU A 75 10.27 -25.95 -5.09
CA LEU A 75 9.51 -27.08 -4.55
C LEU A 75 8.13 -27.21 -5.20
N LEU A 76 7.51 -26.09 -5.58
CA LEU A 76 6.22 -26.10 -6.28
C LEU A 76 6.35 -26.72 -7.67
N GLU A 77 7.37 -26.33 -8.44
CA GLU A 77 7.64 -26.92 -9.76
C GLU A 77 7.83 -28.44 -9.64
N TRP A 78 8.61 -28.88 -8.65
CA TRP A 78 8.82 -30.31 -8.37
C TRP A 78 7.53 -31.02 -7.96
N LEU A 79 6.70 -30.40 -7.12
CA LEU A 79 5.45 -31.00 -6.68
C LEU A 79 4.45 -31.14 -7.84
N GLU A 80 4.39 -30.16 -8.74
CA GLU A 80 3.52 -30.21 -9.92
C GLU A 80 3.96 -31.33 -10.88
N ASP A 81 5.25 -31.46 -11.17
CA ASP A 81 5.80 -32.56 -11.98
C ASP A 81 5.54 -33.92 -11.30
N PHE A 82 5.74 -34.01 -9.98
CA PHE A 82 5.49 -35.24 -9.22
C PHE A 82 3.99 -35.62 -9.21
N LYS A 83 3.09 -34.65 -8.99
CA LYS A 83 1.63 -34.86 -9.04
C LYS A 83 1.18 -35.33 -10.42
N SER A 84 1.71 -34.73 -11.49
CA SER A 84 1.35 -35.11 -12.85
C SER A 84 1.60 -36.59 -13.18
N ARG A 85 2.56 -37.21 -12.48
CA ARG A 85 2.94 -38.62 -12.68
C ARG A 85 2.35 -39.57 -11.66
N PHE A 86 2.16 -39.11 -10.42
CA PHE A 86 1.90 -40.01 -9.30
C PHE A 86 0.70 -39.66 -8.40
N GLN A 87 -0.06 -38.60 -8.69
CA GLN A 87 -1.15 -38.15 -7.80
C GLN A 87 -2.25 -39.19 -7.56
N GLU A 88 -2.41 -40.18 -8.43
CA GLU A 88 -3.46 -41.20 -8.32
C GLU A 88 -3.05 -42.36 -7.40
N TYR A 89 -1.76 -42.45 -7.04
CA TYR A 89 -1.24 -43.53 -6.19
C TYR A 89 -1.28 -43.13 -4.71
N SER A 90 -1.70 -44.07 -3.87
CA SER A 90 -1.81 -43.88 -2.42
C SER A 90 -0.45 -43.59 -1.76
N GLU A 91 0.60 -44.19 -2.29
CA GLU A 91 1.98 -44.13 -1.82
C GLU A 91 2.60 -42.74 -2.03
N ALA A 92 2.12 -42.00 -3.03
CA ALA A 92 2.56 -40.65 -3.32
C ALA A 92 1.92 -39.59 -2.40
N GLN A 93 0.78 -39.91 -1.77
CA GLN A 93 -0.01 -38.94 -1.00
C GLN A 93 0.75 -38.39 0.20
N ALA A 94 1.53 -39.22 0.89
CA ALA A 94 2.32 -38.78 2.04
C ALA A 94 3.34 -37.69 1.65
N THR A 95 4.00 -37.85 0.50
CA THR A 95 4.95 -36.85 -0.01
C THR A 95 4.24 -35.57 -0.44
N ILE A 96 3.11 -35.70 -1.14
CA ILE A 96 2.29 -34.56 -1.57
C ILE A 96 1.84 -33.75 -0.35
N GLN A 97 1.25 -34.42 0.64
CA GLN A 97 0.74 -33.80 1.84
C GLN A 97 1.84 -33.08 2.61
N ARG A 98 3.03 -33.70 2.76
CA ARG A 98 4.19 -33.06 3.41
C ARG A 98 4.59 -31.76 2.72
N CYS A 99 4.59 -31.72 1.38
CA CYS A 99 4.90 -30.50 0.64
C CYS A 99 3.84 -29.41 0.87
N GLU A 100 2.56 -29.78 0.84
CA GLU A 100 1.45 -28.85 1.07
C GLU A 100 1.44 -28.28 2.49
N GLU A 101 1.78 -29.09 3.50
CA GLU A 101 1.97 -28.65 4.88
C GLU A 101 3.12 -27.65 5.00
N LEU A 102 4.24 -27.88 4.31
CA LEU A 102 5.34 -26.92 4.24
C LEU A 102 4.92 -25.60 3.58
N PHE A 103 4.12 -25.63 2.51
CA PHE A 103 3.61 -24.42 1.88
C PHE A 103 2.65 -23.65 2.80
N LYS A 104 1.75 -24.34 3.51
CA LYS A 104 0.89 -23.70 4.52
C LYS A 104 1.73 -23.02 5.60
N ARG A 105 2.77 -23.71 6.08
CA ARG A 105 3.68 -23.21 7.12
C ARG A 105 4.50 -22.01 6.63
N TYR A 106 5.00 -22.06 5.39
CA TYR A 106 5.64 -20.92 4.72
C TYR A 106 4.70 -19.71 4.66
N THR A 107 3.48 -19.87 4.18
CA THR A 107 2.52 -18.77 4.06
C THR A 107 2.25 -18.16 5.43
N SER A 108 2.07 -18.97 6.46
CA SER A 108 1.88 -18.50 7.84
C SER A 108 3.09 -17.75 8.38
N LEU A 109 4.31 -18.22 8.15
CA LEU A 109 5.53 -17.59 8.69
C LEU A 109 5.93 -16.34 7.92
N VAL A 110 5.90 -16.41 6.59
CA VAL A 110 6.33 -15.30 5.73
C VAL A 110 5.34 -14.15 5.77
N SER A 111 4.03 -14.39 5.82
CA SER A 111 3.03 -13.32 5.91
C SER A 111 3.23 -12.43 7.14
N VAL A 112 3.42 -13.04 8.32
CA VAL A 112 3.66 -12.33 9.60
C VAL A 112 4.85 -11.36 9.52
N VAL A 113 5.83 -11.66 8.69
CA VAL A 113 7.03 -10.82 8.51
C VAL A 113 6.85 -9.84 7.36
N LYS A 114 6.35 -10.34 6.23
CA LYS A 114 6.29 -9.62 4.97
C LYS A 114 5.29 -8.47 5.03
N ILE A 115 4.14 -8.67 5.69
CA ILE A 115 3.09 -7.65 5.80
C ILE A 115 3.61 -6.38 6.50
N PRO A 116 4.21 -6.45 7.71
CA PRO A 116 4.83 -5.27 8.34
C PRO A 116 5.88 -4.58 7.47
N LEU A 117 6.73 -5.34 6.77
CA LEU A 117 7.76 -4.79 5.89
C LEU A 117 7.15 -4.07 4.69
N ASP A 118 6.12 -4.64 4.07
CA ASP A 118 5.45 -4.05 2.92
C ASP A 118 4.65 -2.79 3.32
N ILE A 119 4.02 -2.78 4.50
CA ILE A 119 3.43 -1.58 5.10
C ILE A 119 4.49 -0.50 5.30
N GLN A 120 5.63 -0.85 5.90
CA GLN A 120 6.71 0.10 6.14
C GLN A 120 7.28 0.65 4.82
N ARG A 121 7.37 -0.18 3.77
CA ARG A 121 7.76 0.27 2.43
C ARG A 121 6.74 1.24 1.84
N ALA A 122 5.45 0.94 1.94
CA ALA A 122 4.40 1.83 1.45
C ALA A 122 4.43 3.19 2.17
N ARG A 123 4.66 3.21 3.49
CA ARG A 123 4.86 4.45 4.26
C ARG A 123 6.07 5.26 3.79
N ASN A 124 7.18 4.58 3.50
CA ASN A 124 8.42 5.23 3.03
C ASN A 124 8.43 5.53 1.54
N ALA A 125 7.46 5.01 0.78
CA ALA A 125 7.43 5.10 -0.67
C ALA A 125 7.33 6.57 -1.10
N ARG A 126 8.29 6.96 -1.94
CA ARG A 126 8.38 8.27 -2.56
C ARG A 126 7.82 8.26 -3.97
N LYS A 127 7.72 9.42 -4.59
CA LYS A 127 7.23 9.58 -5.96
C LYS A 127 7.99 8.72 -6.98
N ALA A 128 9.31 8.62 -6.84
CA ALA A 128 10.13 7.75 -7.69
C ALA A 128 9.82 6.24 -7.54
N GLN A 129 9.12 5.85 -6.47
CA GLN A 129 8.73 4.48 -6.16
C GLN A 129 7.24 4.23 -6.42
N GLY A 130 6.56 5.15 -7.12
CA GLY A 130 5.14 5.02 -7.49
C GLY A 130 4.14 5.62 -6.48
N SER A 131 4.61 6.17 -5.37
CA SER A 131 3.74 6.88 -4.41
C SER A 131 3.29 8.24 -4.96
N CYS A 132 2.13 8.72 -4.54
CA CYS A 132 1.72 10.11 -4.81
C CYS A 132 2.43 11.13 -3.90
N LEU A 133 3.13 10.66 -2.85
CA LEU A 133 3.84 11.51 -1.89
C LEU A 133 5.32 11.65 -2.25
N GLU A 134 5.83 12.87 -2.29
CA GLU A 134 7.21 13.16 -2.69
C GLU A 134 8.26 12.53 -1.77
N TYR A 135 8.01 12.55 -0.46
CA TYR A 135 8.97 12.18 0.57
C TYR A 135 8.45 11.09 1.53
N GLY A 136 7.38 10.39 1.15
CA GLY A 136 6.71 9.39 1.99
C GLY A 136 5.71 10.00 2.99
N LEU A 137 5.00 9.11 3.68
CA LEU A 137 3.89 9.46 4.57
C LEU A 137 4.34 10.33 5.75
N ASP A 138 5.40 9.94 6.46
CA ASP A 138 5.84 10.63 7.69
C ASP A 138 6.20 12.09 7.41
N SER A 139 6.89 12.35 6.29
CA SER A 139 7.25 13.70 5.87
C SER A 139 6.01 14.51 5.49
N HIS A 140 5.06 13.88 4.79
CA HIS A 140 3.80 14.52 4.39
C HIS A 140 2.96 14.90 5.61
N LEU A 141 2.74 13.97 6.54
CA LEU A 141 1.99 14.21 7.78
C LEU A 141 2.65 15.31 8.62
N LYS A 142 3.97 15.28 8.78
CA LYS A 142 4.71 16.33 9.51
C LYS A 142 4.55 17.71 8.85
N SER A 143 4.68 17.78 7.53
CA SER A 143 4.50 19.01 6.76
C SER A 143 3.07 19.55 6.87
N MET A 144 2.09 18.65 6.73
CA MET A 144 0.66 18.97 6.82
C MET A 144 0.30 19.47 8.22
N HIS A 145 0.73 18.80 9.28
CA HIS A 145 0.52 19.26 10.65
C HIS A 145 1.17 20.62 10.88
N ALA A 146 2.43 20.81 10.49
CA ALA A 146 3.11 22.10 10.64
C ALA A 146 2.42 23.24 9.87
N HIS A 147 1.83 22.95 8.70
CA HIS A 147 1.07 23.93 7.92
C HIS A 147 -0.26 24.28 8.60
N LEU A 148 -0.96 23.28 9.13
CA LEU A 148 -2.23 23.47 9.83
C LEU A 148 -2.06 24.16 11.19
N ASP A 149 -1.00 23.82 11.94
CA ASP A 149 -0.72 24.36 13.28
C ASP A 149 -0.30 25.83 13.25
N LYS A 150 0.29 26.29 12.14
CA LYS A 150 0.56 27.72 11.94
C LYS A 150 -0.72 28.55 11.83
N GLY A 151 -1.84 27.92 11.48
CA GLY A 151 -3.09 28.60 11.19
C GLY A 151 -3.01 29.47 9.92
N ILE A 152 -4.13 30.10 9.61
CA ILE A 152 -4.22 31.05 8.51
C ILE A 152 -3.43 32.33 8.82
N PRO A 153 -2.70 32.91 7.84
CA PRO A 153 -1.99 34.18 8.06
C PRO A 153 -2.91 35.31 8.54
N GLY A 154 -4.13 35.41 7.99
CA GLY A 154 -5.21 36.24 8.49
C GLY A 154 -4.99 37.75 8.36
N ASP A 155 -3.99 38.20 7.57
CA ASP A 155 -3.79 39.62 7.31
C ASP A 155 -4.81 40.09 6.25
N LYS A 156 -5.82 40.83 6.70
CA LYS A 156 -6.88 41.41 5.84
C LYS A 156 -6.34 42.24 4.67
N ARG A 157 -5.09 42.71 4.73
CA ARG A 157 -4.45 43.48 3.65
C ARG A 157 -3.97 42.60 2.49
N PHE A 158 -3.81 41.29 2.73
CA PHE A 158 -3.25 40.34 1.77
C PHE A 158 -4.09 39.06 1.67
N PRO A 159 -5.37 39.14 1.26
CA PRO A 159 -6.27 37.99 1.15
C PRO A 159 -5.76 36.90 0.18
N GLU A 160 -4.87 37.24 -0.75
CA GLU A 160 -4.17 36.29 -1.61
C GLU A 160 -3.30 35.29 -0.82
N ARG A 161 -2.74 35.68 0.33
CA ARG A 161 -1.96 34.78 1.20
C ARG A 161 -2.85 33.74 1.87
N ASP A 162 -4.05 34.14 2.27
CA ASP A 162 -5.06 33.26 2.83
C ASP A 162 -5.54 32.26 1.78
N ASN A 163 -5.70 32.70 0.54
CA ASN A 163 -6.03 31.84 -0.61
C ASN A 163 -4.91 30.85 -0.95
N GLU A 164 -3.65 31.30 -0.95
CA GLU A 164 -2.49 30.42 -1.16
C GLU A 164 -2.39 29.36 -0.04
N TRP A 165 -2.56 29.79 1.21
CA TRP A 165 -2.56 28.89 2.36
C TRP A 165 -3.66 27.84 2.25
N LEU A 166 -4.88 28.24 1.87
CA LEU A 166 -6.04 27.37 1.70
C LEU A 166 -5.82 26.37 0.56
N THR A 167 -5.33 26.84 -0.59
CA THR A 167 -5.01 25.99 -1.75
C THR A 167 -4.00 24.92 -1.36
N LYS A 168 -2.92 25.31 -0.65
CA LYS A 168 -1.91 24.37 -0.18
C LYS A 168 -2.48 23.35 0.81
N ALA A 169 -3.35 23.78 1.73
CA ALA A 169 -4.00 22.88 2.68
C ALA A 169 -4.92 21.85 1.98
N LEU A 170 -5.70 22.29 0.98
CA LEU A 170 -6.57 21.42 0.18
C LEU A 170 -5.75 20.44 -0.66
N ASN A 171 -4.68 20.88 -1.31
CA ASN A 171 -3.80 20.00 -2.08
C ASN A 171 -3.15 18.93 -1.19
N ASN A 172 -2.66 19.31 -0.01
CA ASN A 172 -2.09 18.35 0.94
C ASN A 172 -3.13 17.32 1.43
N LYS A 173 -4.37 17.77 1.64
CA LYS A 173 -5.49 16.89 2.01
C LYS A 173 -5.80 15.89 0.90
N GLU A 174 -5.88 16.33 -0.35
CA GLU A 174 -6.16 15.47 -1.51
C GLU A 174 -5.06 14.42 -1.72
N LEU A 175 -3.79 14.81 -1.62
CA LEU A 175 -2.67 13.86 -1.69
C LEU A 175 -2.76 12.78 -0.60
N LEU A 176 -3.14 13.16 0.63
CA LEU A 176 -3.30 12.20 1.72
C LEU A 176 -4.49 11.26 1.50
N ILE A 177 -5.59 11.74 0.94
CA ILE A 177 -6.74 10.90 0.56
C ILE A 177 -6.32 9.87 -0.49
N ASN A 178 -5.69 10.32 -1.58
CA ASN A 178 -5.25 9.45 -2.66
C ASN A 178 -4.26 8.39 -2.15
N TRP A 179 -3.33 8.77 -1.27
CA TRP A 179 -2.42 7.83 -0.64
C TRP A 179 -3.16 6.82 0.25
N LEU A 180 -4.12 7.28 1.06
CA LEU A 180 -4.86 6.43 1.98
C LEU A 180 -5.76 5.43 1.24
N GLU A 181 -6.38 5.82 0.14
CA GLU A 181 -7.20 4.94 -0.70
C GLU A 181 -6.36 3.82 -1.32
N ASP A 182 -5.20 4.17 -1.91
CA ASP A 182 -4.26 3.19 -2.43
C ASP A 182 -3.75 2.25 -1.32
N PHE A 183 -3.37 2.80 -0.17
CA PHE A 183 -2.91 2.02 0.97
C PHE A 183 -3.99 1.06 1.50
N ARG A 184 -5.25 1.48 1.61
CA ARG A 184 -6.37 0.63 2.02
C ARG A 184 -6.60 -0.52 1.04
N SER A 185 -6.57 -0.22 -0.26
CA SER A 185 -6.78 -1.23 -1.30
C SER A 185 -5.80 -2.40 -1.19
N ASN A 186 -4.59 -2.13 -0.70
CA ASN A 186 -3.53 -3.12 -0.54
C ASN A 186 -3.46 -3.73 0.88
N PHE A 187 -3.82 -2.99 1.92
CA PHE A 187 -3.49 -3.37 3.31
C PHE A 187 -4.63 -3.31 4.33
N GLU A 188 -5.84 -2.89 3.98
CA GLU A 188 -6.95 -2.71 4.95
C GLU A 188 -7.32 -4.00 5.70
N ALA A 189 -7.14 -5.17 5.08
CA ALA A 189 -7.41 -6.46 5.71
C ALA A 189 -6.41 -6.84 6.81
N TYR A 190 -5.29 -6.12 6.94
CA TYR A 190 -4.23 -6.44 7.89
C TYR A 190 -4.30 -5.55 9.14
N PRO A 191 -4.38 -6.13 10.34
CA PRO A 191 -4.40 -5.37 11.60
C PRO A 191 -3.21 -4.41 11.77
N GLU A 192 -2.05 -4.76 11.22
CA GLU A 192 -0.82 -3.96 11.26
C GLU A 192 -0.96 -2.63 10.51
N ALA A 193 -1.91 -2.52 9.57
CA ALA A 193 -2.19 -1.30 8.82
C ALA A 193 -3.03 -0.29 9.62
N ALA A 194 -3.70 -0.73 10.68
CA ALA A 194 -4.71 0.05 11.40
C ALA A 194 -4.15 1.36 11.98
N GLU A 195 -2.93 1.33 12.54
CA GLU A 195 -2.29 2.54 13.09
C GLU A 195 -2.01 3.58 11.99
N SER A 196 -1.48 3.14 10.85
CA SER A 196 -1.21 4.03 9.70
C SER A 196 -2.47 4.65 9.14
N ILE A 197 -3.55 3.86 9.04
CA ILE A 197 -4.86 4.34 8.59
C ILE A 197 -5.39 5.40 9.56
N LYS A 198 -5.36 5.10 10.85
CA LYS A 198 -5.85 6.01 11.89
C LYS A 198 -5.08 7.33 11.91
N GLU A 199 -3.75 7.31 11.79
CA GLU A 199 -2.93 8.53 11.70
C GLU A 199 -3.37 9.42 10.54
N CYS A 200 -3.66 8.83 9.38
CA CYS A 200 -4.13 9.56 8.21
C CYS A 200 -5.54 10.14 8.44
N GLU A 201 -6.46 9.34 8.99
CA GLU A 201 -7.83 9.78 9.31
C GLU A 201 -7.85 10.93 10.34
N ASP A 202 -6.99 10.87 11.35
CA ASP A 202 -6.84 11.91 12.36
C ASP A 202 -6.30 13.20 11.72
N ALA A 203 -5.32 13.11 10.82
CA ALA A 203 -4.79 14.26 10.07
C ALA A 203 -5.83 14.87 9.12
N LEU A 204 -6.61 14.05 8.42
CA LEU A 204 -7.72 14.50 7.57
C LEU A 204 -8.81 15.18 8.39
N SER A 205 -9.17 14.62 9.55
CA SER A 205 -10.13 15.20 10.47
C SER A 205 -9.66 16.54 11.01
N LYS A 206 -8.37 16.67 11.37
CA LYS A 206 -7.76 17.94 11.79
C LYS A 206 -7.82 18.98 10.67
N SER A 207 -7.47 18.58 9.44
CA SER A 207 -7.55 19.46 8.26
C SER A 207 -8.97 19.96 8.05
N GLN A 208 -9.97 19.07 8.07
CA GLN A 208 -11.38 19.43 7.92
C GLN A 208 -11.81 20.47 8.96
N ARG A 209 -11.50 20.24 10.24
CA ARG A 209 -11.86 21.15 11.34
C ARG A 209 -11.26 22.55 11.21
N ILE A 210 -10.05 22.67 10.66
CA ILE A 210 -9.35 23.95 10.52
C ILE A 210 -9.75 24.64 9.21
N VAL A 211 -9.87 23.89 8.12
CA VAL A 211 -10.07 24.43 6.76
C VAL A 211 -11.52 24.82 6.52
N ASP A 212 -12.50 24.01 6.96
CA ASP A 212 -13.91 24.27 6.65
C ASP A 212 -14.42 25.61 7.17
N PRO A 213 -14.16 26.01 8.42
CA PRO A 213 -14.63 27.30 8.94
C PRO A 213 -14.07 28.49 8.18
N ILE A 214 -12.94 28.32 7.50
CA ILE A 214 -12.22 29.36 6.76
C ILE A 214 -12.66 29.41 5.30
N ARG A 215 -12.84 28.23 4.69
CA ARG A 215 -13.08 28.07 3.26
C ARG A 215 -14.30 28.85 2.80
N VAL A 216 -15.44 28.69 3.48
CA VAL A 216 -16.69 29.34 3.07
C VAL A 216 -16.62 30.87 3.20
N PRO A 217 -16.20 31.45 4.34
CA PRO A 217 -16.01 32.90 4.45
C PRO A 217 -15.05 33.48 3.39
N LEU A 218 -13.92 32.80 3.13
CA LEU A 218 -12.94 33.28 2.16
C LEU A 218 -13.49 33.21 0.73
N MET A 219 -14.22 32.15 0.37
CA MET A 219 -14.92 32.07 -0.92
C MET A 219 -15.94 33.21 -1.09
N ILE A 220 -16.72 33.53 -0.05
CA ILE A 220 -17.66 34.67 -0.07
C ILE A 220 -16.91 36.00 -0.25
N GLN A 221 -15.80 36.20 0.48
CA GLN A 221 -14.98 37.40 0.38
C GLN A 221 -14.37 37.55 -1.02
N ASN A 222 -13.84 36.47 -1.59
CA ASN A 222 -13.31 36.48 -2.95
C ASN A 222 -14.40 36.82 -3.97
N ALA A 223 -15.59 36.21 -3.88
CA ALA A 223 -16.72 36.53 -4.76
C ALA A 223 -17.15 38.01 -4.66
N ARG A 224 -17.08 38.62 -3.47
CA ARG A 224 -17.33 40.07 -3.30
C ARG A 224 -16.25 40.95 -3.94
N ASN A 225 -15.02 40.46 -3.95
CA ASN A 225 -13.84 41.17 -4.46
C ASN A 225 -13.61 40.95 -5.96
N GLU A 226 -14.20 39.91 -6.56
CA GLU A 226 -14.13 39.64 -7.99
C GLU A 226 -14.76 40.80 -8.78
N ARG A 227 -13.89 41.53 -9.50
CA ARG A 227 -14.26 42.71 -10.28
C ARG A 227 -15.01 42.40 -11.58
N ASN A 228 -15.04 41.15 -12.06
CA ASN A 228 -15.20 40.88 -13.49
C ASN A 228 -16.40 40.01 -13.94
N ALA A 229 -17.33 39.63 -13.07
CA ALA A 229 -18.54 38.91 -13.53
C ALA A 229 -19.81 39.79 -13.60
N THR A 230 -19.88 40.89 -12.85
CA THR A 230 -21.10 41.71 -12.72
C THR A 230 -20.80 43.20 -12.76
N MET A 231 -20.58 43.76 -13.96
CA MET A 231 -20.76 45.19 -14.32
C MET A 231 -20.25 46.32 -13.38
N LEU A 232 -19.38 46.04 -12.40
CA LEU A 232 -18.90 47.04 -11.45
C LEU A 232 -17.39 47.27 -11.63
N PRO A 233 -16.94 48.50 -11.95
CA PRO A 233 -15.52 48.80 -12.15
C PRO A 233 -14.65 48.59 -10.90
N TYR A 234 -15.28 48.41 -9.73
CA TYR A 234 -14.65 48.07 -8.46
C TYR A 234 -15.50 47.01 -7.73
N GLY A 235 -14.87 46.14 -6.93
CA GLY A 235 -15.59 45.09 -6.16
C GLY A 235 -16.65 45.67 -5.23
N LEU A 236 -17.65 44.85 -4.86
CA LEU A 236 -18.84 45.29 -4.10
C LEU A 236 -18.47 45.98 -2.78
N ASP A 237 -17.46 45.47 -2.06
CA ASP A 237 -17.00 46.04 -0.79
C ASP A 237 -16.36 47.43 -0.97
N PHE A 238 -15.69 47.69 -2.10
CA PHE A 238 -15.16 49.01 -2.41
C PHE A 238 -16.28 50.01 -2.72
N MET A 239 -17.29 49.57 -3.48
CA MET A 239 -18.47 50.40 -3.79
C MET A 239 -19.24 50.75 -2.52
N LEU A 240 -19.48 49.77 -1.64
CA LEU A 240 -20.15 49.98 -0.36
C LEU A 240 -19.36 50.92 0.56
N LYS A 241 -18.03 50.72 0.67
CA LYS A 241 -17.18 51.59 1.50
C LYS A 241 -17.15 53.04 1.00
N ASN A 242 -17.09 53.25 -0.31
CA ASN A 242 -17.15 54.59 -0.89
C ASN A 242 -18.54 55.22 -0.73
N PHE A 243 -19.61 54.43 -0.86
CA PHE A 243 -20.97 54.91 -0.66
C PHE A 243 -21.19 55.33 0.79
N SER A 244 -20.79 54.52 1.77
CA SER A 244 -20.85 54.90 3.20
C SER A 244 -19.98 56.13 3.49
N SER A 245 -18.76 56.19 2.94
CA SER A 245 -17.92 57.38 3.12
C SER A 245 -18.51 58.64 2.48
N ALA A 246 -19.25 58.52 1.37
CA ALA A 246 -19.96 59.63 0.74
C ALA A 246 -21.18 60.08 1.56
N LEU A 247 -21.90 59.14 2.19
CA LEU A 247 -22.98 59.46 3.13
C LEU A 247 -22.44 60.15 4.38
N ASP A 248 -21.34 59.66 4.96
CA ASP A 248 -20.74 60.22 6.17
C ASP A 248 -20.13 61.62 5.94
N LYS A 249 -19.65 61.91 4.72
CA LYS A 249 -19.11 63.23 4.36
C LYS A 249 -20.19 64.27 4.03
N GLY A 250 -21.46 63.86 4.07
CA GLY A 250 -22.59 64.66 3.59
C GLY A 250 -22.59 64.72 2.07
N LEU A 251 -23.73 64.38 1.46
CA LEU A 251 -23.93 64.59 0.03
C LEU A 251 -23.65 66.07 -0.29
N PRO A 252 -22.84 66.39 -1.32
CA PRO A 252 -22.64 67.78 -1.71
C PRO A 252 -24.02 68.36 -2.01
N ASN A 253 -24.36 69.44 -1.29
CA ASN A 253 -25.58 70.21 -1.51
C ASN A 253 -25.68 70.49 -3.01
N ASN A 254 -26.66 69.85 -3.65
CA ASN A 254 -26.93 70.01 -5.06
C ASN A 254 -27.16 71.51 -5.33
N PRO A 255 -26.35 72.19 -6.15
CA PRO A 255 -26.63 73.57 -6.49
C PRO A 255 -27.97 73.57 -7.25
N ARG A 256 -28.91 74.35 -6.72
CA ARG A 256 -30.21 74.62 -7.35
C ARG A 256 -29.99 74.88 -8.84
N PHE A 257 -30.61 74.05 -9.67
CA PHE A 257 -30.81 74.37 -11.08
C PHE A 257 -31.72 75.62 -11.17
N PRO A 258 -31.29 76.72 -11.80
CA PRO A 258 -32.21 77.71 -12.34
C PRO A 258 -32.95 77.18 -13.58
#